data_AF-A0A944ZVD8-F1
#
_entry.id   AF-A0A944ZVD8-F1
#
_cell.length_a   1.000
_cell.length_b   1.000
_cell.length_c   1.000
_cell.angle_alpha   90.00
_cell.angle_beta   90.00
_cell.angle_gamma   90.00
#
_symmetry.space_group_name_H-M   'P 1'
#
loop_
_entity.id
_entity.type
_entity.pdbx_description
1 polymer ?
#
loop_
_entity_poly.entity_id
_entity_poly.type
_entity_poly.pdbx_seq_one_letter_code
_entity_poly.pdbx_strand_id
1 'polypeptide(L)'
;MSLKTDKNGMFIFGMTNTDELSGFLKHKFSEHQIQQAYDYLVEATKEKARSEKTSPLRIFWKHLKNVYNEGIPPLQCHRGCAHCCHTGVACTQLEWDGILKNAEENGVDINAVIERSQRTIKKVEEVLKAGKSLDQVDWHRLVINQPCPFLNQEGACEVYEDRPLDCRMVVAFRGVCESKKLEHAQRGVVLEEAVGATVIAKLQHDLTPKIKRRKFRGTQPIKLLQHWLILWRDKHR
;
A
#
# COMPACT_ATOMS: atom_id res chain seq x y z
N MET A 1 -13.98 18.02 1.35
CA MET A 1 -13.64 17.99 -0.10
C MET A 1 -14.85 17.51 -0.90
N SER A 2 -14.93 17.75 -2.23
CA SER A 2 -16.07 17.32 -3.06
C SER A 2 -15.75 16.06 -3.85
N LEU A 3 -16.61 15.05 -3.74
CA LEU A 3 -16.63 13.88 -4.62
C LEU A 3 -16.77 14.35 -6.07
N LYS A 4 -15.92 13.85 -6.95
CA LYS A 4 -15.98 14.15 -8.39
C LYS A 4 -16.39 12.91 -9.15
N THR A 5 -17.14 13.12 -10.23
CA THR A 5 -17.62 12.06 -11.12
C THR A 5 -17.35 12.47 -12.55
N ASP A 6 -16.91 11.54 -13.39
CA ASP A 6 -16.85 11.71 -14.83
C ASP A 6 -17.31 10.43 -15.56
N LYS A 7 -17.18 10.42 -16.90
CA LYS A 7 -17.53 9.28 -17.76
C LYS A 7 -16.82 7.96 -17.42
N ASN A 8 -15.74 8.00 -16.65
CA ASN A 8 -14.93 6.85 -16.27
C ASN A 8 -15.13 6.46 -14.78
N GLY A 9 -16.01 7.15 -14.04
CA GLY A 9 -16.34 6.84 -12.65
C GLY A 9 -16.05 7.96 -11.64
N MET A 10 -16.14 7.61 -10.36
CA MET A 10 -15.99 8.55 -9.23
C MET A 10 -14.57 8.57 -8.66
N PHE A 11 -14.11 9.74 -8.19
CA PHE A 11 -12.77 9.92 -7.60
C PHE A 11 -12.71 11.07 -6.58
N ILE A 12 -11.63 11.11 -5.80
CA ILE A 12 -11.30 12.19 -4.86
C ILE A 12 -9.91 12.76 -5.21
N PHE A 13 -9.76 14.09 -5.16
CA PHE A 13 -8.49 14.78 -5.38
C PHE A 13 -7.65 14.85 -4.10
N GLY A 14 -6.34 14.59 -4.23
CA GLY A 14 -5.35 14.73 -3.18
C GLY A 14 -5.24 13.50 -2.26
N MET A 15 -4.32 13.59 -1.29
CA MET A 15 -4.17 12.58 -0.24
C MET A 15 -5.37 12.67 0.72
N THR A 16 -6.33 11.75 0.58
CA THR A 16 -7.51 11.67 1.46
C THR A 16 -7.13 11.33 2.90
N ASN A 17 -7.72 12.05 3.86
CA ASN A 17 -7.76 11.62 5.26
C ASN A 17 -8.51 10.26 5.35
N THR A 18 -7.94 9.30 6.07
CA THR A 18 -8.48 7.95 6.27
C THR A 18 -9.90 7.94 6.85
N ASP A 19 -10.23 8.91 7.71
CA ASP A 19 -11.56 9.02 8.32
C ASP A 19 -12.62 9.48 7.31
N GLU A 20 -12.25 10.40 6.42
CA GLU A 20 -13.13 10.86 5.34
C GLU A 20 -13.37 9.76 4.30
N LEU A 21 -12.34 8.99 3.94
CA LEU A 21 -12.48 7.83 3.06
C LEU A 21 -13.39 6.77 3.71
N SER A 22 -13.18 6.47 4.99
CA SER A 22 -14.02 5.55 5.77
C SER A 22 -15.48 6.01 5.79
N GLY A 23 -15.74 7.30 6.01
CA GLY A 23 -17.08 7.88 5.99
C GLY A 23 -17.75 7.76 4.62
N PHE A 24 -17.01 8.03 3.55
CA PHE A 24 -17.49 7.86 2.19
C PHE A 24 -17.86 6.40 1.89
N LEU A 25 -17.00 5.45 2.27
CA LEU A 25 -17.21 4.03 1.99
C LEU A 25 -18.48 3.50 2.65
N LYS A 26 -18.73 3.89 3.90
CA LYS A 26 -19.96 3.57 4.64
C LYS A 26 -21.21 4.22 4.04
N HIS A 27 -21.06 5.34 3.33
CA HIS A 27 -22.18 5.98 2.64
C HIS A 27 -22.49 5.30 1.30
N LYS A 28 -21.46 4.85 0.57
CA LYS A 28 -21.63 4.25 -0.77
C LYS A 28 -22.04 2.77 -0.73
N PHE A 29 -21.61 2.03 0.29
CA PHE A 29 -21.83 0.58 0.37
C PHE A 29 -22.48 0.21 1.70
N SER A 30 -23.42 -0.73 1.67
CA SER A 30 -24.02 -1.26 2.89
C SER A 30 -23.02 -2.14 3.66
N GLU A 31 -23.23 -2.28 4.97
CA GLU A 31 -22.42 -3.18 5.80
C GLU A 31 -22.43 -4.62 5.28
N HIS A 32 -23.57 -5.08 4.75
CA HIS A 32 -23.70 -6.38 4.11
C HIS A 32 -22.80 -6.50 2.87
N GLN A 33 -22.76 -5.49 2.00
CA GLN A 33 -21.90 -5.49 0.81
C GLN A 33 -20.41 -5.51 1.21
N ILE A 34 -20.02 -4.72 2.20
CA ILE A 34 -18.66 -4.67 2.74
C ILE A 34 -18.26 -6.04 3.30
N GLN A 35 -19.12 -6.65 4.11
CA GLN A 35 -18.86 -7.95 4.71
C GLN A 35 -18.76 -9.05 3.64
N GLN A 36 -19.69 -9.07 2.68
CA GLN A 36 -19.69 -10.04 1.59
C GLN A 36 -18.42 -9.94 0.73
N ALA A 37 -17.99 -8.72 0.39
CA ALA A 37 -16.75 -8.50 -0.38
C ALA A 37 -15.51 -8.96 0.39
N TYR A 38 -15.44 -8.66 1.70
CA TYR A 38 -14.36 -9.12 2.56
C TYR A 38 -14.30 -10.65 2.62
N ASP A 39 -15.42 -11.32 2.90
CA ASP A 39 -15.46 -12.79 3.03
C ASP A 39 -15.08 -13.48 1.72
N TYR A 40 -15.64 -12.99 0.61
CA TYR A 40 -15.30 -13.46 -0.74
C TYR A 40 -13.80 -13.32 -1.02
N LEU A 41 -13.22 -12.13 -0.84
CA LEU A 41 -11.83 -11.87 -1.16
C LEU A 41 -10.87 -12.70 -0.31
N VAL A 42 -11.15 -12.89 0.99
CA VAL A 42 -10.33 -13.72 1.86
C VAL A 42 -10.31 -15.17 1.38
N GLU A 43 -11.48 -15.76 1.16
CA GLU A 43 -11.56 -17.18 0.80
C GLU A 43 -11.07 -17.44 -0.63
N ALA A 44 -11.50 -16.64 -1.61
CA ALA A 44 -11.04 -16.77 -2.99
C ALA A 44 -9.51 -16.61 -3.10
N THR A 45 -8.94 -15.66 -2.35
CA THR A 45 -7.49 -15.45 -2.32
C THR A 45 -6.76 -16.67 -1.74
N LYS A 46 -7.24 -17.22 -0.62
CA LYS A 46 -6.61 -18.37 0.05
C LYS A 46 -6.73 -19.65 -0.76
N GLU A 47 -7.89 -19.91 -1.36
CA GLU A 47 -8.12 -21.06 -2.23
C GLU A 47 -7.19 -21.03 -3.46
N LYS A 48 -7.17 -19.90 -4.16
CA LYS A 48 -6.33 -19.74 -5.35
C LYS A 48 -4.84 -19.73 -5.03
N ALA A 49 -4.44 -19.20 -3.87
CA ALA A 49 -3.04 -19.26 -3.42
C ALA A 49 -2.58 -20.70 -3.16
N ARG A 50 -3.46 -21.54 -2.58
CA ARG A 50 -3.19 -22.96 -2.38
C ARG A 50 -3.06 -23.70 -3.72
N SER A 51 -3.95 -23.44 -4.67
CA SER A 51 -3.90 -24.10 -5.98
C SER A 51 -2.68 -23.68 -6.82
N GLU A 52 -2.35 -22.39 -6.83
CA GLU A 52 -1.18 -21.84 -7.56
C GLU A 52 0.14 -21.99 -6.80
N LYS A 53 0.13 -22.54 -5.57
CA LYS A 53 1.30 -22.68 -4.68
C LYS A 53 2.09 -21.37 -4.54
N THR A 54 1.37 -20.27 -4.33
CA THR A 54 1.95 -18.93 -4.20
C THR A 54 1.46 -18.21 -2.94
N SER A 55 1.98 -17.00 -2.69
CA SER A 55 1.56 -16.19 -1.55
C SER A 55 0.10 -15.75 -1.70
N PRO A 56 -0.73 -15.86 -0.65
CA PRO A 56 -2.04 -15.23 -0.62
C PRO A 56 -1.99 -13.74 -0.95
N LEU A 57 -0.94 -13.03 -0.52
CA LEU A 57 -0.80 -11.61 -0.83
C LEU A 57 -0.65 -11.35 -2.34
N ARG A 58 0.13 -12.17 -3.05
CA ARG A 58 0.30 -12.05 -4.52
C ARG A 58 -1.00 -12.35 -5.26
N ILE A 59 -1.78 -13.32 -4.80
CA ILE A 59 -3.11 -13.57 -5.35
C ILE A 59 -4.03 -12.38 -5.10
N PHE A 60 -4.02 -11.80 -3.90
CA PHE A 60 -4.80 -10.62 -3.59
C PHE A 60 -4.43 -9.43 -4.51
N TRP A 61 -3.15 -9.22 -4.79
CA TRP A 61 -2.70 -8.23 -5.77
C TRP A 61 -3.23 -8.48 -7.18
N LYS A 62 -3.29 -9.75 -7.63
CA LYS A 62 -3.90 -10.10 -8.91
C LYS A 62 -5.40 -9.76 -8.91
N HIS A 63 -6.12 -10.05 -7.83
CA HIS A 63 -7.54 -9.68 -7.70
C HIS A 63 -7.75 -8.16 -7.81
N LEU A 64 -6.99 -7.37 -7.04
CA LEU A 64 -7.08 -5.91 -7.13
C LEU A 64 -6.74 -5.39 -8.53
N LYS A 65 -5.71 -5.95 -9.18
CA LYS A 65 -5.34 -5.56 -10.55
C LYS A 65 -6.49 -5.80 -11.53
N ASN A 66 -7.18 -6.94 -11.43
CA ASN A 66 -8.32 -7.24 -12.30
C ASN A 66 -9.48 -6.26 -12.07
N VAL A 67 -9.85 -6.01 -10.81
CA VAL A 67 -10.88 -5.02 -10.45
C VAL A 67 -10.51 -3.64 -11.02
N TYR A 68 -9.24 -3.26 -10.94
CA TYR A 68 -8.80 -1.99 -11.49
C TYR A 68 -8.82 -1.92 -13.03
N ASN A 69 -8.64 -3.05 -13.71
CA ASN A 69 -8.75 -3.10 -15.17
C ASN A 69 -10.22 -3.09 -15.64
N GLU A 70 -11.15 -3.54 -14.79
CA GLU A 70 -12.56 -3.73 -15.14
C GLU A 70 -13.49 -2.61 -14.63
N GLY A 71 -13.16 -1.94 -13.52
CA GLY A 71 -14.11 -1.15 -12.73
C GLY A 71 -13.77 0.32 -12.46
N ILE A 72 -12.68 0.87 -13.01
CA ILE A 72 -12.24 2.27 -12.78
C ILE A 72 -11.57 2.87 -14.03
N PRO A 73 -11.29 4.19 -14.07
CA PRO A 73 -10.49 4.77 -15.15
C PRO A 73 -9.11 4.09 -15.24
N PRO A 74 -8.51 3.99 -16.44
CA PRO A 74 -7.21 3.34 -16.60
C PRO A 74 -6.14 3.93 -15.68
N LEU A 75 -5.54 3.06 -14.86
CA LEU A 75 -4.37 3.37 -14.05
C LEU A 75 -3.25 3.91 -14.94
N GLN A 76 -2.63 5.03 -14.56
CA GLN A 76 -1.46 5.56 -15.27
C GLN A 76 -0.13 5.05 -14.69
N CYS A 77 -0.19 4.18 -13.69
CA CYS A 77 1.00 3.58 -13.12
C CYS A 77 1.56 2.53 -14.08
N HIS A 78 2.76 2.79 -14.60
CA HIS A 78 3.51 1.89 -15.48
C HIS A 78 5.01 2.00 -15.16
N ARG A 79 5.84 1.12 -15.74
CA ARG A 79 7.29 1.21 -15.60
C ARG A 79 7.79 2.59 -16.06
N GLY A 80 8.58 3.26 -15.23
CA GLY A 80 9.08 4.62 -15.48
C GLY A 80 8.14 5.74 -15.02
N CYS A 81 6.92 5.43 -14.53
CA CYS A 81 6.05 6.42 -13.92
C CYS A 81 6.40 6.60 -12.43
N ALA A 82 6.93 7.77 -12.06
CA ALA A 82 7.38 8.08 -10.70
C ALA A 82 6.50 9.12 -9.96
N HIS A 83 5.35 9.49 -10.54
CA HIS A 83 4.55 10.62 -10.08
C HIS A 83 4.11 10.50 -8.60
N CYS A 84 3.43 9.40 -8.23
CA CYS A 84 3.00 9.17 -6.85
C CYS A 84 4.12 8.61 -5.96
N CYS A 85 5.26 8.20 -6.52
CA CYS A 85 6.39 7.61 -5.80
C CYS A 85 7.25 8.64 -5.02
N HIS A 86 6.64 9.76 -4.63
CA HIS A 86 7.27 10.83 -3.84
C HIS A 86 6.51 11.15 -2.54
N THR A 87 5.65 10.23 -2.10
CA THR A 87 4.93 10.32 -0.82
C THR A 87 5.45 9.28 0.17
N GLY A 88 5.16 9.47 1.46
CA GLY A 88 5.36 8.41 2.44
C GLY A 88 4.46 7.22 2.14
N VAL A 89 5.07 6.04 2.04
CA VAL A 89 4.36 4.76 1.82
C VAL A 89 4.46 3.94 3.08
N ALA A 90 3.31 3.53 3.60
CA ALA A 90 3.21 2.62 4.73
C ALA A 90 2.74 1.23 4.29
N CYS A 91 3.22 0.20 4.99
CA CYS A 91 2.78 -1.16 4.75
C CYS A 91 2.78 -1.98 6.05
N THR A 92 1.98 -3.04 6.05
CA THR A 92 1.96 -4.07 7.10
C THR A 92 3.21 -4.95 7.02
N GLN A 93 3.38 -5.83 8.02
CA GLN A 93 4.47 -6.80 8.01
C GLN A 93 4.34 -7.80 6.84
N LEU A 94 3.14 -8.31 6.58
CA LEU A 94 2.91 -9.25 5.47
C LEU A 94 3.29 -8.64 4.12
N GLU A 95 2.99 -7.36 3.93
CA GLU A 95 3.37 -6.63 2.72
C GLU A 95 4.88 -6.39 2.63
N TRP A 96 5.52 -6.05 3.75
CA TRP A 96 6.97 -5.92 3.82
C TRP A 96 7.70 -7.23 3.49
N ASP A 97 7.24 -8.36 4.03
CA ASP A 97 7.79 -9.68 3.73
C ASP A 97 7.63 -10.01 2.23
N GLY A 98 6.50 -9.61 1.62
CA GLY A 98 6.28 -9.69 0.17
C GLY A 98 7.26 -8.84 -0.64
N ILE A 99 7.52 -7.61 -0.19
CA ILE A 99 8.52 -6.71 -0.81
C ILE A 99 9.92 -7.34 -0.76
N LEU A 100 10.33 -7.87 0.39
CA LEU A 100 11.65 -8.50 0.54
C LEU A 100 11.81 -9.71 -0.39
N LYS A 101 10.79 -10.55 -0.48
CA LYS A 101 10.79 -11.69 -1.40
C LYS A 101 10.88 -11.24 -2.86
N ASN A 102 10.16 -10.19 -3.23
CA ASN A 102 10.23 -9.62 -4.57
C ASN A 102 11.60 -9.02 -4.88
N ALA A 103 12.20 -8.33 -3.91
CA ALA A 103 13.54 -7.78 -4.01
C ALA A 103 14.58 -8.90 -4.24
N GLU A 104 14.50 -9.99 -3.46
CA GLU A 104 15.33 -11.18 -3.63
C GLU A 104 15.17 -11.79 -5.04
N GLU A 105 13.94 -12.04 -5.47
CA GLU A 105 13.63 -12.63 -6.79
C GLU A 105 14.13 -11.79 -7.98
N ASN A 106 14.26 -10.47 -7.80
CA ASN A 106 14.71 -9.53 -8.85
C ASN A 106 16.14 -9.00 -8.65
N GLY A 107 16.89 -9.52 -7.68
CA GLY A 107 18.26 -9.09 -7.41
C GLY A 107 18.39 -7.63 -6.94
N VAL A 108 17.40 -7.11 -6.24
CA VAL A 108 17.41 -5.76 -5.66
C VAL A 108 18.21 -5.78 -4.35
N ASP A 109 19.31 -5.04 -4.31
CA ASP A 109 20.14 -4.91 -3.10
C ASP A 109 19.48 -3.98 -2.06
N ILE A 110 19.04 -4.56 -0.95
CA ILE A 110 18.44 -3.81 0.17
C ILE A 110 19.44 -2.86 0.83
N ASN A 111 20.74 -3.16 0.82
CA ASN A 111 21.75 -2.23 1.35
C ASN A 111 21.85 -0.99 0.46
N ALA A 112 21.85 -1.15 -0.86
CA ALA A 112 21.78 -0.02 -1.79
C ALA A 112 20.46 0.79 -1.64
N VAL A 113 19.33 0.12 -1.40
CA VAL A 113 18.04 0.75 -1.08
C VAL A 113 18.16 1.62 0.18
N ILE A 114 18.82 1.12 1.22
CA ILE A 114 19.08 1.85 2.48
C ILE A 114 19.98 3.05 2.21
N GLU A 115 21.06 2.86 1.47
CA GLU A 115 22.07 3.89 1.18
C GLU A 115 21.43 5.10 0.48
N ARG A 116 20.67 4.88 -0.60
CA ARG A 116 19.97 5.98 -1.28
C ARG A 116 18.85 6.62 -0.46
N SER A 117 18.38 5.95 0.59
CA SER A 117 17.29 6.39 1.45
C SER A 117 17.73 7.06 2.76
N GLN A 118 19.05 7.21 2.99
CA GLN A 118 19.64 7.70 4.25
C GLN A 118 18.98 8.96 4.80
N ARG A 119 18.68 9.94 3.94
CA ARG A 119 18.02 11.19 4.35
C ARG A 119 16.63 10.94 4.96
N THR A 120 15.82 10.09 4.32
CA THR A 120 14.46 9.78 4.79
C THR A 120 14.48 8.84 6.00
N ILE A 121 15.43 7.90 6.05
CA ILE A 121 15.68 7.06 7.21
C ILE A 121 16.02 7.91 8.43
N LYS A 122 16.92 8.89 8.30
CA LYS A 122 17.29 9.79 9.40
C LYS A 122 16.08 10.53 9.97
N LYS A 123 15.18 11.06 9.12
CA LYS A 123 13.93 11.71 9.56
C LYS A 123 13.06 10.76 10.39
N VAL A 124 12.93 9.51 9.95
CA VAL A 124 12.15 8.50 10.69
C VAL A 124 12.82 8.14 12.00
N GLU A 125 14.15 7.94 12.02
CA GLU A 125 14.91 7.69 13.26
C GLU A 125 14.75 8.82 14.28
N GLU A 126 14.75 10.09 13.85
CA GLU A 126 14.53 11.24 14.73
C GLU A 126 13.14 11.20 15.40
N VAL A 127 12.10 10.82 14.64
CA VAL A 127 10.74 10.64 15.17
C VAL A 127 10.68 9.48 16.17
N LEU A 128 11.33 8.35 15.85
CA LEU A 128 11.40 7.19 16.74
C LEU A 128 12.13 7.52 18.05
N LYS A 129 13.27 8.23 17.97
CA LYS A 129 14.07 8.66 19.14
C LYS A 129 13.31 9.65 20.02
N ALA A 130 12.46 10.48 19.44
CA ALA A 130 11.64 11.43 20.18
C ALA A 130 10.49 10.76 20.97
N GLY A 131 10.31 9.44 20.87
CA GLY A 131 9.27 8.70 21.61
C GLY A 131 7.85 9.10 21.23
N LYS A 132 7.66 9.74 20.07
CA LYS A 132 6.33 10.19 19.61
C LYS A 132 5.44 8.97 19.37
N SER A 133 4.15 9.12 19.69
CA SER A 133 3.16 8.11 19.33
C SER A 133 3.14 7.94 17.81
N LEU A 134 3.46 6.73 17.36
CA LEU A 134 3.51 6.38 15.93
C LEU A 134 2.15 6.54 15.25
N ASP A 135 1.06 6.44 16.02
CA ASP A 135 -0.31 6.60 15.52
C ASP A 135 -0.67 8.08 15.29
N GLN A 136 0.11 9.02 15.85
CA GLN A 136 -0.08 10.47 15.70
C GLN A 136 0.82 11.09 14.65
N VAL A 137 1.72 10.30 14.05
CA VAL A 137 2.62 10.78 13.00
C VAL A 137 1.89 10.70 11.66
N ASP A 138 1.78 11.83 10.97
CA ASP A 138 1.39 11.83 9.56
C ASP A 138 2.54 11.26 8.71
N TRP A 139 2.54 9.93 8.57
CA TRP A 139 3.55 9.17 7.86
C TRP A 139 3.69 9.58 6.40
N HIS A 140 2.58 9.95 5.74
CA HIS A 140 2.60 10.40 4.36
C HIS A 140 3.33 11.74 4.22
N ARG A 141 3.13 12.66 5.16
CA ARG A 141 3.76 13.99 5.14
C ARG A 141 5.20 13.99 5.64
N LEU A 142 5.60 13.05 6.50
CA LEU A 142 6.94 13.02 7.09
C LEU A 142 8.06 12.98 6.03
N VAL A 143 7.84 12.23 4.95
CA VAL A 143 8.80 12.04 3.86
C VAL A 143 8.26 12.51 2.50
N ILE A 144 7.26 13.40 2.50
CA ILE A 144 6.68 13.94 1.27
C ILE A 144 7.74 14.65 0.40
N ASN A 145 7.54 14.60 -0.91
CA ASN A 145 8.44 15.10 -1.95
C ASN A 145 9.83 14.46 -1.91
N GLN A 146 10.00 13.30 -1.25
CA GLN A 146 11.22 12.50 -1.31
C GLN A 146 10.94 11.22 -2.10
N PRO A 147 11.86 10.78 -2.96
CA PRO A 147 11.66 9.57 -3.75
C PRO A 147 11.45 8.37 -2.83
N CYS A 148 10.55 7.47 -3.24
CA CYS A 148 10.36 6.18 -2.60
C CYS A 148 11.69 5.42 -2.54
N PRO A 149 11.99 4.73 -1.42
CA PRO A 149 13.20 3.93 -1.31
C PRO A 149 13.40 2.94 -2.45
N PHE A 150 12.34 2.41 -3.07
CA PHE A 150 12.40 1.41 -4.15
C PHE A 150 12.30 1.99 -5.56
N LEU A 151 12.41 3.31 -5.70
CA LEU A 151 12.47 3.96 -7.00
C LEU A 151 13.93 3.97 -7.48
N ASN A 152 14.18 3.42 -8.65
CA ASN A 152 15.51 3.46 -9.27
C ASN A 152 15.78 4.80 -9.98
N GLN A 153 16.98 4.95 -10.54
CA GLN A 153 17.40 6.20 -11.19
C GLN A 153 16.59 6.53 -12.45
N GLU A 154 16.08 5.52 -13.16
CA GLU A 154 15.20 5.69 -14.32
C GLU A 154 13.74 5.96 -13.94
N GLY A 155 13.41 6.08 -12.64
CA GLY A 155 12.04 6.30 -12.17
C GLY A 155 11.16 5.06 -12.23
N ALA A 156 11.74 3.87 -12.34
CA ALA A 156 11.03 2.60 -12.25
C ALA A 156 11.01 2.07 -10.80
N CYS A 157 9.87 1.52 -10.39
CA CYS A 157 9.74 0.84 -9.11
C CYS A 157 10.36 -0.56 -9.20
N GLU A 158 11.34 -0.84 -8.36
CA GLU A 158 12.07 -2.12 -8.34
C GLU A 158 11.27 -3.26 -7.71
N VAL A 159 10.17 -2.93 -7.01
CA VAL A 159 9.29 -3.91 -6.33
C VAL A 159 7.85 -3.82 -6.83
N TYR A 160 7.66 -3.43 -8.08
CA TYR A 160 6.35 -3.06 -8.65
C TYR A 160 5.24 -4.10 -8.43
N GLU A 161 5.53 -5.38 -8.64
CA GLU A 161 4.53 -6.46 -8.52
C GLU A 161 4.03 -6.67 -7.08
N ASP A 162 4.89 -6.46 -6.09
CA ASP A 162 4.59 -6.57 -4.66
C ASP A 162 4.49 -5.19 -3.97
N ARG A 163 4.20 -4.12 -4.74
CA ARG A 163 3.97 -2.78 -4.17
C ARG A 163 2.84 -2.83 -3.12
N PRO A 164 2.96 -2.12 -1.98
CA PRO A 164 1.96 -2.10 -0.91
C PRO A 164 0.58 -1.67 -1.38
N LEU A 165 -0.45 -1.99 -0.60
CA LEU A 165 -1.81 -1.50 -0.79
C LEU A 165 -1.82 0.02 -0.88
N ASP A 166 -1.05 0.70 -0.03
CA ASP A 166 -0.95 2.16 -0.03
C ASP A 166 -0.51 2.75 -1.40
N CYS A 167 0.42 2.10 -2.08
CA CYS A 167 0.83 2.45 -3.46
C CYS A 167 -0.25 2.15 -4.51
N ARG A 168 -1.16 1.21 -4.24
CA ARG A 168 -2.25 0.83 -5.14
C ARG A 168 -3.44 1.77 -4.99
N MET A 169 -3.65 2.26 -3.77
CA MET A 169 -4.70 3.23 -3.42
C MET A 169 -4.34 4.65 -3.85
N VAL A 170 -3.06 5.04 -3.82
CA VAL A 170 -2.60 6.39 -4.20
C VAL A 170 -1.99 6.37 -5.59
N VAL A 171 -2.80 6.69 -6.61
CA VAL A 171 -2.40 6.62 -8.02
C VAL A 171 -2.88 7.84 -8.81
N ALA A 172 -2.18 8.20 -9.87
CA ALA A 172 -2.71 9.16 -10.83
C ALA A 172 -3.65 8.44 -11.81
N PHE A 173 -4.85 8.97 -12.03
CA PHE A 173 -5.67 8.60 -13.18
C PHE A 173 -5.60 9.69 -14.25
N ARG A 174 -6.01 9.37 -15.48
CA ARG A 174 -6.39 10.37 -16.51
C ARG A 174 -5.26 11.34 -16.95
N GLY A 175 -4.02 10.87 -17.13
CA GLY A 175 -2.92 11.72 -17.63
C GLY A 175 -2.42 12.79 -16.65
N VAL A 176 -2.90 12.78 -15.40
CA VAL A 176 -2.53 13.71 -14.34
C VAL A 176 -1.07 13.51 -13.85
N CYS A 177 -0.35 12.55 -14.43
CA CYS A 177 1.04 12.24 -14.17
C CYS A 177 2.06 13.29 -14.70
N GLU A 178 1.62 14.29 -15.48
CA GLU A 178 2.51 15.30 -16.07
C GLU A 178 2.99 16.39 -15.09
N SER A 179 2.26 16.61 -13.99
CA SER A 179 2.70 17.52 -12.91
C SER A 179 3.61 16.79 -11.93
N LYS A 180 4.55 17.44 -11.23
CA LYS A 180 5.26 16.82 -10.09
C LYS A 180 4.59 17.06 -8.73
N LYS A 181 3.43 17.74 -8.72
CA LYS A 181 2.73 18.12 -7.50
C LYS A 181 1.71 17.06 -7.10
N LEU A 182 1.93 16.44 -5.94
CA LEU A 182 1.10 15.36 -5.36
C LEU A 182 -0.35 15.76 -5.04
N GLU A 183 -0.70 17.05 -5.10
CA GLU A 183 -2.08 17.56 -4.97
C GLU A 183 -3.04 16.97 -6.02
N HIS A 184 -2.51 16.34 -7.07
CA HIS A 184 -3.30 15.72 -8.12
C HIS A 184 -3.36 14.19 -8.05
N ALA A 185 -2.74 13.54 -7.05
CA ALA A 185 -2.94 12.12 -6.81
C ALA A 185 -4.43 11.84 -6.53
N GLN A 186 -4.92 10.70 -7.01
CA GLN A 186 -6.32 10.31 -6.91
C GLN A 186 -6.43 8.92 -6.26
N ARG A 187 -7.60 8.60 -5.71
CA ARG A 187 -7.92 7.25 -5.22
C ARG A 187 -9.00 6.61 -6.06
N GLY A 188 -8.80 5.33 -6.39
CA GLY A 188 -9.86 4.47 -6.90
C GLY A 188 -10.86 4.28 -5.77
N VAL A 189 -12.15 4.27 -6.08
CA VAL A 189 -13.18 4.13 -5.04
C VAL A 189 -14.01 2.89 -5.33
N VAL A 190 -13.34 1.75 -5.21
CA VAL A 190 -13.90 0.40 -5.37
C VAL A 190 -13.98 -0.33 -4.05
N LEU A 191 -14.92 -1.26 -3.94
CA LEU A 191 -15.24 -1.95 -2.69
C LEU A 191 -14.10 -2.88 -2.24
N GLU A 192 -13.39 -3.48 -3.20
CA GLU A 192 -12.27 -4.39 -2.97
C GLU A 192 -11.06 -3.66 -2.39
N GLU A 193 -10.86 -2.40 -2.79
CA GLU A 193 -9.88 -1.51 -2.18
C GLU A 193 -10.28 -1.17 -0.75
N ALA A 194 -11.57 -0.87 -0.52
CA ALA A 194 -12.12 -0.50 0.77
C ALA A 194 -11.90 -1.56 1.86
N VAL A 195 -12.05 -2.84 1.50
CA VAL A 195 -11.83 -3.96 2.44
C VAL A 195 -10.39 -4.47 2.44
N GLY A 196 -9.53 -3.96 1.55
CA GLY A 196 -8.20 -4.52 1.32
C GLY A 196 -7.30 -4.54 2.54
N ALA A 197 -7.33 -3.49 3.36
CA ALA A 197 -6.56 -3.45 4.62
C ALA A 197 -7.00 -4.58 5.58
N THR A 198 -8.31 -4.82 5.69
CA THR A 198 -8.89 -5.87 6.52
C THR A 198 -8.57 -7.26 5.97
N VAL A 199 -8.60 -7.43 4.63
CA VAL A 199 -8.19 -8.67 3.95
C VAL A 199 -6.73 -8.99 4.27
N ILE A 200 -5.80 -8.04 4.07
CA ILE A 200 -4.38 -8.22 4.38
C ILE A 200 -4.18 -8.54 5.86
N ALA A 201 -4.90 -7.84 6.74
CA ALA A 201 -4.85 -8.09 8.18
C ALA A 201 -5.27 -9.52 8.53
N LYS A 202 -6.31 -10.03 7.87
CA LYS A 202 -6.81 -11.40 8.03
C LYS A 202 -5.83 -12.42 7.49
N LEU A 203 -5.26 -12.20 6.30
CA LEU A 203 -4.23 -13.07 5.73
C LEU A 203 -3.02 -13.18 6.66
N GLN A 204 -2.53 -12.06 7.19
CA GLN A 204 -1.41 -12.05 8.15
C GLN A 204 -1.75 -12.80 9.44
N HIS A 205 -2.95 -12.58 9.98
CA HIS A 205 -3.44 -13.28 11.17
C HIS A 205 -3.48 -14.80 10.95
N ASP A 206 -3.98 -15.24 9.79
CA ASP A 206 -4.13 -16.66 9.47
C ASP A 206 -2.80 -17.35 9.13
N LEU A 207 -1.79 -16.60 8.66
CA LEU A 207 -0.42 -17.09 8.48
C LEU A 207 0.38 -17.13 9.80
N THR A 208 0.03 -16.29 10.77
CA THR A 208 0.68 -16.29 12.09
C THR A 208 0.49 -17.66 12.76
N PRO A 209 1.50 -18.29 13.40
CA PRO A 209 1.30 -19.55 14.12
C PRO A 209 0.23 -19.44 15.21
N LYS A 210 -0.63 -20.45 15.39
CA LYS A 210 -1.75 -20.40 16.37
C LYS A 210 -1.32 -19.94 17.77
N ILE A 211 -0.15 -20.39 18.24
CA ILE A 211 0.45 -20.02 19.53
C ILE A 211 0.84 -18.54 19.66
N LYS A 212 1.03 -17.83 18.54
CA LYS A 212 1.39 -16.40 18.48
C LYS A 212 0.19 -15.52 18.08
N ARG A 213 -0.95 -16.12 17.69
CA ARG A 213 -2.14 -15.37 17.27
C ARG A 213 -2.76 -14.64 18.45
N ARG A 214 -3.10 -13.38 18.22
CA ARG A 214 -3.93 -12.56 19.12
C ARG A 214 -5.33 -12.42 18.54
N LYS A 215 -6.28 -11.92 19.34
CA LYS A 215 -7.63 -11.60 18.86
C LYS A 215 -7.55 -10.71 17.61
N PHE A 216 -8.20 -11.14 16.53
CA PHE A 216 -8.28 -10.37 15.31
C PHE A 216 -9.05 -9.06 15.54
N ARG A 217 -8.46 -7.94 15.14
CA ARG A 217 -9.03 -6.59 15.32
C ARG A 217 -9.44 -5.92 14.01
N GLY A 218 -9.36 -6.63 12.88
CA GLY A 218 -9.63 -6.05 11.56
C GLY A 218 -8.50 -5.21 10.97
N THR A 219 -7.49 -4.85 11.75
CA THR A 219 -6.35 -4.03 11.30
C THR A 219 -5.02 -4.65 11.73
N GLN A 220 -3.94 -4.23 11.06
CA GLN A 220 -2.57 -4.54 11.46
C GLN A 220 -1.78 -3.24 11.63
N PRO A 221 -0.77 -3.22 12.53
CA PRO A 221 0.16 -2.11 12.60
C PRO A 221 0.85 -1.93 11.25
N ILE A 222 0.85 -0.69 10.77
CA ILE A 222 1.59 -0.27 9.58
C ILE A 222 2.86 0.46 10.00
N LYS A 223 3.88 0.43 9.13
CA LYS A 223 5.09 1.24 9.27
C LYS A 223 5.47 1.81 7.91
N LEU A 224 6.12 2.98 7.90
CA LEU A 224 6.76 3.48 6.69
C LEU A 224 7.80 2.49 6.17
N LEU A 225 7.99 2.44 4.86
CA LEU A 225 9.08 1.66 4.25
C LEU A 225 10.44 1.98 4.88
N GLN A 226 10.71 3.24 5.19
CA GLN A 226 11.93 3.66 5.88
C GLN A 226 12.06 3.05 7.29
N HIS A 227 10.96 2.91 8.03
CA HIS A 227 10.97 2.24 9.34
C HIS A 227 11.23 0.74 9.15
N TRP A 228 10.62 0.11 8.15
CA TRP A 228 10.93 -1.28 7.83
C TRP A 228 12.40 -1.50 7.43
N LEU A 229 12.99 -0.57 6.68
CA LEU A 229 14.41 -0.58 6.31
C LEU A 229 15.32 -0.45 7.55
N ILE A 230 14.95 0.39 8.53
CA ILE A 230 15.66 0.49 9.81
C ILE A 230 15.63 -0.86 10.54
N LEU A 231 14.45 -1.47 10.68
CA LEU A 231 14.29 -2.77 11.36
C LEU A 231 15.05 -3.89 10.64
N TRP A 232 15.03 -3.88 9.30
CA TRP A 232 15.78 -4.84 8.50
C TRP A 232 17.29 -4.66 8.72
N ARG A 233 17.79 -3.43 8.62
CA ARG A 233 19.21 -3.10 8.84
C ARG A 233 19.68 -3.56 10.22
N ASP A 234 18.91 -3.25 11.25
CA ASP A 234 19.28 -3.54 12.63
C ASP A 234 19.27 -5.06 12.94
N LYS A 235 18.50 -5.86 12.17
CA LYS A 235 18.50 -7.33 12.26
C LYS A 235 19.68 -7.99 11.52
N HIS A 236 20.27 -7.31 10.54
CA HIS A 236 21.34 -7.84 9.68
C HIS A 236 22.70 -7.17 9.92
N ARG A 237 22.84 -6.43 11.03
CA ARG A 237 24.11 -5.99 11.60
C ARG A 237 24.64 -7.04 12.55
#